data_AF-A0A3L7VH63-F1
#
_entry.id   AF-A0A3L7VH63-F1
#
_cell.length_a   1.000
_cell.length_b   1.000
_cell.length_c   1.000
_cell.angle_alpha   90.00
_cell.angle_beta   90.00
_cell.angle_gamma   90.00
#
_symmetry.space_group_name_H-M   'P 1'
#
loop_
_entity.id
_entity.type
_entity.pdbx_description
1 polymer ?
#
loop_
_entity_poly.entity_id
_entity_poly.type
_entity_poly.pdbx_seq_one_letter_code
_entity_poly.pdbx_strand_id
1 'polypeptide(L)'
;FQRTFTLEQLAQVEEGGVIDIDNFYVNGKKFGEGVMPQLEIGTIEEWTILNAGPLNHPFHIHQGVFIVTKINGFPIEPDKKFPNANAANYVSPLDVIMVPAFGSVTIRFRVFDFPGKYVFHCHILEHEDEGMMSPVFQFGNTEGLRLGLGTTAQSTLVVNGQGNEVATIQAFPTYTGPVVTASGIGTATTPAVLPNPIPTTADEINAYFRTNVTKETMAFGTGAGATRVKVYENGSTTQTAVFKAFTSKLRIAGGVSLAVGGVSPNGAARIVAGSRADGPAVVRLFDPQGNTIRDIRDFLPGTFPNGINVSVADVNGDNYDDIIVSARSGREPIVTALDGRDIVNGVADPKKLFTFVAGNPEDMGGVQVAAGYVAPSSVPSYKPNLITSAESGQQAGTIFVWNTADLGGGSHSMPMGGGMAMGGMSMSSATTSTDEPPMPVATFRPFGTRRGAVQIHSTYQSMLGGQAKPVIAAWQSGREVAFSSIGLDNKPMTQVRTF
;
A
#
# COMPACT_ATOMS: atom_id res chain seq x y z
N PHE A 1 16.36 -3.03 13.30
CA PHE A 1 15.74 -4.35 13.31
C PHE A 1 16.68 -5.36 12.69
N GLN A 2 16.67 -6.60 13.17
CA GLN A 2 17.55 -7.65 12.67
C GLN A 2 16.78 -8.57 11.73
N ARG A 3 17.35 -8.88 10.56
CA ARG A 3 16.76 -9.80 9.59
C ARG A 3 17.83 -10.73 9.04
N THR A 4 17.39 -11.88 8.55
CA THR A 4 18.25 -12.84 7.84
C THR A 4 17.62 -13.16 6.51
N PHE A 5 18.44 -13.14 5.46
CA PHE A 5 18.06 -13.56 4.12
C PHE A 5 19.07 -14.60 3.64
N THR A 6 18.60 -15.61 2.93
CA THR A 6 19.44 -16.65 2.34
C THR A 6 19.41 -16.51 0.83
N LEU A 7 20.59 -16.44 0.21
CA LEU A 7 20.79 -16.59 -1.23
C LEU A 7 21.03 -18.07 -1.52
N GLU A 8 20.18 -18.66 -2.35
CA GLU A 8 20.19 -20.09 -2.63
C GLU A 8 20.24 -20.35 -4.14
N GLN A 9 20.96 -21.42 -4.51
CA GLN A 9 20.93 -22.03 -5.83
C GLN A 9 20.40 -23.45 -5.62
N LEU A 10 19.22 -23.77 -6.17
CA LEU A 10 18.60 -25.09 -6.01
C LEU A 10 18.42 -25.72 -7.38
N ALA A 11 18.94 -26.92 -7.58
CA ALA A 11 18.69 -27.66 -8.81
C ALA A 11 17.20 -28.04 -8.90
N GLN A 12 16.56 -27.76 -10.04
CA GLN A 12 15.23 -28.26 -10.37
C GLN A 12 15.33 -29.37 -11.41
N VAL A 13 14.46 -30.37 -11.29
CA VAL A 13 14.34 -31.43 -12.29
C VAL A 13 13.16 -31.05 -13.18
N GLU A 14 13.44 -30.69 -14.41
CA GLU A 14 12.42 -30.38 -15.41
C GLU A 14 11.76 -31.65 -15.96
N GLU A 15 10.63 -31.46 -16.66
CA GLU A 15 9.91 -32.53 -17.32
C GLU A 15 10.81 -33.19 -18.39
N GLY A 16 11.08 -34.49 -18.23
CA GLY A 16 12.04 -35.24 -19.05
C GLY A 16 13.37 -35.54 -18.36
N GLY A 17 13.57 -35.11 -17.11
CA GLY A 17 14.74 -35.48 -16.29
C GLY A 17 15.98 -34.60 -16.53
N VAL A 18 15.82 -33.47 -17.21
CA VAL A 18 16.86 -32.44 -17.32
C VAL A 18 17.01 -31.78 -15.95
N ILE A 19 18.24 -31.65 -15.47
CA ILE A 19 18.54 -30.95 -14.22
C ILE A 19 18.93 -29.52 -14.57
N ASP A 20 18.04 -28.58 -14.26
CA ASP A 20 18.31 -27.15 -14.36
C ASP A 20 18.97 -26.68 -13.05
N ILE A 21 20.19 -26.19 -13.17
CA ILE A 21 20.99 -25.68 -12.06
C ILE A 21 20.96 -24.15 -11.95
N ASP A 22 20.33 -23.45 -12.91
CA ASP A 22 20.30 -22.00 -13.00
C ASP A 22 19.10 -21.40 -12.27
N ASN A 23 18.78 -22.00 -11.12
CA ASN A 23 17.62 -21.64 -10.31
C ASN A 23 18.04 -20.94 -9.03
N PHE A 24 17.81 -19.63 -8.99
CA PHE A 24 18.28 -18.76 -7.93
C PHE A 24 17.13 -18.16 -7.10
N TYR A 25 17.33 -18.06 -5.78
CA TYR A 25 16.27 -17.70 -4.84
C TYR A 25 16.75 -16.78 -3.72
N VAL A 26 15.80 -16.04 -3.15
CA VAL A 26 15.93 -15.40 -1.84
C VAL A 26 14.97 -16.09 -0.88
N ASN A 27 15.48 -16.68 0.21
CA ASN A 27 14.68 -17.42 1.20
C ASN A 27 13.79 -18.52 0.57
N GLY A 28 14.31 -19.24 -0.42
CA GLY A 28 13.62 -20.31 -1.13
C GLY A 28 12.49 -19.84 -2.02
N LYS A 29 12.45 -18.55 -2.35
CA LYS A 29 11.39 -17.89 -3.12
C LYS A 29 11.95 -17.12 -4.29
N LYS A 30 11.27 -17.20 -5.44
CA LYS A 30 11.52 -16.33 -6.58
C LYS A 30 10.96 -14.93 -6.28
N PHE A 31 11.33 -13.97 -7.13
CA PHE A 31 10.83 -12.61 -7.03
C PHE A 31 9.29 -12.57 -6.93
N GLY A 32 8.79 -11.89 -5.91
CA GLY A 32 7.35 -11.74 -5.64
C GLY A 32 6.70 -12.87 -4.85
N GLU A 33 7.26 -14.07 -4.79
CA GLU A 33 6.69 -15.20 -4.05
C GLU A 33 6.96 -15.15 -2.54
N GLY A 34 8.03 -14.47 -2.15
CA GLY A 34 8.43 -14.29 -0.75
C GLY A 34 7.68 -13.15 -0.07
N VAL A 35 7.76 -13.09 1.27
CA VAL A 35 7.21 -11.99 2.05
C VAL A 35 8.04 -10.72 1.79
N MET A 36 7.41 -9.69 1.23
CA MET A 36 8.04 -8.39 1.05
C MET A 36 8.38 -7.77 2.42
N PRO A 37 9.66 -7.51 2.75
CA PRO A 37 10.01 -6.77 3.95
C PRO A 37 9.47 -5.34 3.87
N GLN A 38 8.90 -4.86 4.98
CA GLN A 38 8.34 -3.52 5.10
C GLN A 38 9.13 -2.75 6.16
N LEU A 39 9.76 -1.64 5.77
CA LEU A 39 10.75 -0.92 6.57
C LEU A 39 10.24 0.47 6.92
N GLU A 40 10.38 0.83 8.19
CA GLU A 40 9.97 2.15 8.68
C GLU A 40 11.08 3.16 8.39
N ILE A 41 10.72 4.25 7.72
CA ILE A 41 11.65 5.34 7.42
C ILE A 41 12.28 5.92 8.69
N GLY A 42 13.59 6.14 8.62
CA GLY A 42 14.40 6.69 9.71
C GLY A 42 14.88 5.65 10.72
N THR A 43 14.47 4.39 10.59
CA THR A 43 14.98 3.29 11.43
C THR A 43 16.29 2.73 10.89
N ILE A 44 16.98 1.97 11.74
CA ILE A 44 18.21 1.24 11.38
C ILE A 44 17.87 -0.23 11.23
N GLU A 45 18.31 -0.83 10.14
CA GLU A 45 18.20 -2.24 9.82
C GLU A 45 19.59 -2.90 9.88
N GLU A 46 19.64 -4.14 10.36
CA GLU A 46 20.85 -4.98 10.39
C GLU A 46 20.50 -6.33 9.79
N TRP A 47 21.00 -6.58 8.58
CA TRP A 47 20.64 -7.77 7.81
C TRP A 47 21.83 -8.71 7.72
N THR A 48 21.61 -9.98 8.01
CA THR A 48 22.57 -11.04 7.71
C THR A 48 22.17 -11.72 6.42
N ILE A 49 23.02 -11.60 5.41
CA ILE A 49 22.86 -12.27 4.13
C ILE A 49 23.70 -13.54 4.17
N LEU A 50 23.02 -14.68 4.20
CA LEU A 50 23.60 -16.00 4.15
C LEU A 50 23.68 -16.44 2.69
N ASN A 51 24.77 -17.11 2.32
CA ASN A 51 24.88 -17.78 1.04
C ASN A 51 24.92 -19.28 1.30
N ALA A 52 23.88 -19.99 0.87
CA ALA A 52 23.76 -21.43 1.05
C ALA A 52 24.34 -22.22 -0.13
N GLY A 53 24.86 -21.54 -1.16
CA GLY A 53 25.38 -22.13 -2.38
C GLY A 53 26.91 -22.08 -2.53
N PRO A 54 27.44 -22.79 -3.54
CA PRO A 54 28.86 -22.86 -3.83
C PRO A 54 29.39 -21.66 -4.64
N LEU A 55 28.52 -20.79 -5.16
CA LEU A 55 28.87 -19.61 -5.93
C LEU A 55 28.94 -18.37 -5.03
N ASN A 56 29.80 -17.41 -5.36
CA ASN A 56 29.79 -16.11 -4.69
C ASN A 56 28.67 -15.24 -5.29
N HIS A 57 27.98 -14.46 -4.48
CA HIS A 57 26.90 -13.58 -4.93
C HIS A 57 27.17 -12.13 -4.53
N PRO A 58 27.30 -11.18 -5.49
CA PRO A 58 27.32 -9.76 -5.16
C PRO A 58 25.91 -9.32 -4.75
N PHE A 59 25.68 -9.12 -3.45
CA PHE A 59 24.42 -8.61 -2.92
C PHE A 59 24.34 -7.09 -3.13
N HIS A 60 23.25 -6.62 -3.71
CA HIS A 60 22.95 -5.20 -3.91
C HIS A 60 21.59 -4.84 -3.31
N ILE A 61 21.47 -3.63 -2.74
CA ILE A 61 20.20 -3.06 -2.26
C ILE A 61 20.04 -1.62 -2.74
N HIS A 62 18.87 -1.29 -3.31
CA HIS A 62 18.61 0.03 -3.89
C HIS A 62 18.36 1.13 -2.84
N GLN A 63 18.13 0.75 -1.58
CA GLN A 63 17.74 1.68 -0.50
C GLN A 63 18.83 2.64 -0.05
N GLY A 64 20.01 2.59 -0.67
CA GLY A 64 21.15 3.43 -0.38
C GLY A 64 22.38 2.62 0.00
N VAL A 65 23.20 3.17 0.89
CA VAL A 65 24.46 2.55 1.31
C VAL A 65 24.36 1.93 2.70
N PHE A 66 25.18 0.92 2.92
CA PHE A 66 25.32 0.19 4.18
C PHE A 66 26.78 0.16 4.64
N ILE A 67 26.97 -0.14 5.92
CA ILE A 67 28.25 -0.57 6.45
C ILE A 67 28.23 -2.07 6.66
N VAL A 68 29.37 -2.73 6.45
CA VAL A 68 29.53 -4.14 6.78
C VAL A 68 29.98 -4.23 8.24
N THR A 69 29.32 -5.06 9.05
CA THR A 69 29.60 -5.20 10.49
C THR A 69 30.15 -6.58 10.86
N LYS A 70 29.85 -7.61 10.07
CA LYS A 70 30.40 -8.97 10.25
C LYS A 70 30.59 -9.69 8.93
N ILE A 71 31.57 -10.58 8.89
CA ILE A 71 31.76 -11.57 7.81
C ILE A 71 31.91 -12.94 8.46
N ASN A 72 31.11 -13.92 8.04
CA ASN A 72 31.08 -15.26 8.63
C ASN A 72 30.92 -15.25 10.16
N GLY A 73 30.14 -14.29 10.67
CA GLY A 73 29.94 -14.07 12.12
C GLY A 73 31.07 -13.33 12.84
N PHE A 74 32.23 -13.13 12.22
CA PHE A 74 33.35 -12.39 12.80
C PHE A 74 33.14 -10.88 12.62
N PRO A 75 33.20 -10.08 13.70
CA PRO A 75 33.10 -8.62 13.61
C PRO A 75 34.20 -8.02 12.73
N ILE A 76 33.85 -6.97 12.00
CA ILE A 76 34.81 -6.16 11.26
C ILE A 76 34.73 -4.70 11.71
N GLU A 77 35.86 -4.01 11.67
CA GLU A 77 35.92 -2.55 11.88
C GLU A 77 35.62 -1.87 10.54
N PRO A 78 34.51 -1.11 10.39
CA PRO A 78 34.07 -0.60 9.09
C PRO A 78 35.06 0.36 8.40
N ASP A 79 35.96 0.97 9.17
CA ASP A 79 36.95 1.97 8.76
C ASP A 79 38.35 1.36 8.50
N LYS A 80 38.56 0.08 8.78
CA LYS A 80 39.87 -0.58 8.63
C LYS A 80 39.86 -1.61 7.52
N LYS A 81 40.96 -1.65 6.75
CA LYS A 81 41.22 -2.74 5.81
C LYS A 81 41.40 -4.04 6.59
N PHE A 82 40.60 -5.05 6.25
CA PHE A 82 40.72 -6.36 6.85
C PHE A 82 42.05 -7.01 6.43
N PRO A 83 42.90 -7.49 7.36
CA PRO A 83 44.30 -7.82 7.06
C PRO A 83 44.53 -9.14 6.31
N ASN A 84 43.49 -9.86 5.88
CA ASN A 84 43.65 -11.14 5.19
C ASN A 84 43.29 -11.03 3.69
N ALA A 85 44.29 -11.21 2.83
CA ALA A 85 44.31 -10.86 1.40
C ALA A 85 43.34 -11.61 0.46
N ASN A 86 42.45 -12.46 1.00
CA ASN A 86 41.40 -13.14 0.24
C ASN A 86 39.99 -12.59 0.53
N ALA A 87 39.85 -11.72 1.54
CA ALA A 87 38.68 -10.86 1.71
C ALA A 87 39.04 -9.52 1.07
N ALA A 88 38.33 -9.12 0.00
CA ALA A 88 38.57 -7.83 -0.65
C ALA A 88 38.61 -6.70 0.38
N ASN A 89 39.40 -5.65 0.14
CA ASN A 89 39.49 -4.49 1.03
C ASN A 89 38.11 -3.82 1.21
N TYR A 90 37.31 -4.27 2.17
CA TYR A 90 35.97 -3.75 2.43
C TYR A 90 36.09 -2.47 3.25
N VAL A 91 36.21 -1.33 2.57
CA VAL A 91 36.07 -0.01 3.19
C VAL A 91 34.61 0.40 2.99
N SER A 92 33.85 0.48 4.08
CA SER A 92 32.48 1.00 4.04
C SER A 92 32.47 2.53 3.86
N PRO A 93 31.38 3.15 3.36
CA PRO A 93 30.08 2.57 3.01
C PRO A 93 30.04 1.96 1.59
N LEU A 94 29.16 0.98 1.38
CA LEU A 94 28.95 0.27 0.12
C LEU A 94 27.46 0.11 -0.19
N ASP A 95 27.09 -0.09 -1.44
CA ASP A 95 25.75 -0.52 -1.88
C ASP A 95 25.74 -1.92 -2.51
N VAL A 96 26.93 -2.46 -2.82
CA VAL A 96 27.16 -3.82 -3.30
C VAL A 96 28.24 -4.49 -2.47
N ILE A 97 28.02 -5.75 -2.08
CA ILE A 97 29.00 -6.54 -1.32
C ILE A 97 29.02 -8.00 -1.77
N MET A 98 30.22 -8.57 -1.92
CA MET A 98 30.37 -9.99 -2.24
C MET A 98 30.03 -10.85 -1.02
N VAL A 99 28.99 -11.69 -1.13
CA VAL A 99 28.65 -12.71 -0.14
C VAL A 99 29.36 -14.01 -0.53
N PRO A 100 30.36 -14.47 0.25
CA PRO A 100 31.17 -15.62 -0.14
C PRO A 100 30.36 -16.91 -0.13
N ALA A 101 30.74 -17.87 -1.00
CA ALA A 101 30.20 -19.22 -1.04
C ALA A 101 30.18 -19.86 0.35
N PHE A 102 29.06 -20.48 0.71
CA PHE A 102 28.82 -21.09 2.04
C PHE A 102 29.09 -20.16 3.24
N GLY A 103 29.10 -18.85 3.03
CA GLY A 103 29.43 -17.86 4.04
C GLY A 103 28.30 -16.87 4.29
N SER A 104 28.64 -15.78 4.98
CA SER A 104 27.68 -14.74 5.30
C SER A 104 28.30 -13.37 5.44
N VAL A 105 27.49 -12.35 5.20
CA VAL A 105 27.81 -10.95 5.44
C VAL A 105 26.68 -10.32 6.25
N THR A 106 27.02 -9.68 7.38
CA THR A 106 26.08 -8.84 8.11
C THR A 106 26.31 -7.38 7.73
N ILE A 107 25.27 -6.74 7.21
CA ILE A 107 25.24 -5.32 6.87
C ILE A 107 24.37 -4.56 7.86
N ARG A 108 24.67 -3.27 8.04
CA ARG A 108 23.83 -2.34 8.80
C ARG A 108 23.62 -1.08 7.98
N PHE A 109 22.37 -0.65 7.88
CA PHE A 109 22.01 0.54 7.11
C PHE A 109 20.84 1.27 7.74
N ARG A 110 20.67 2.50 7.29
CA ARG A 110 19.57 3.35 7.67
C ARG A 110 18.55 3.38 6.53
N VAL A 111 17.29 3.26 6.88
CA VAL A 111 16.19 3.42 5.91
C VAL A 111 16.05 4.92 5.62
N PHE A 112 16.45 5.32 4.41
CA PHE A 112 16.32 6.70 3.95
C PHE A 112 14.86 7.08 3.74
N ASP A 113 14.61 8.37 3.59
CA ASP A 113 13.26 8.94 3.61
C ASP A 113 12.73 9.12 2.19
N PHE A 114 12.59 7.97 1.52
CA PHE A 114 12.03 7.86 0.18
C PHE A 114 10.98 6.74 0.19
N PRO A 115 9.70 7.04 0.49
CA PRO A 115 8.66 6.02 0.58
C PRO A 115 8.42 5.34 -0.76
N GLY A 116 8.01 4.07 -0.71
CA GLY A 116 7.70 3.29 -1.92
C GLY A 116 8.40 1.94 -1.98
N LYS A 117 8.34 1.32 -3.16
CA LYS A 117 8.89 -0.01 -3.43
C LYS A 117 10.29 0.10 -4.03
N TYR A 118 11.18 -0.77 -3.57
CA TYR A 118 12.53 -0.97 -4.08
C TYR A 118 12.83 -2.47 -4.16
N VAL A 119 14.05 -2.81 -4.54
CA VAL A 119 14.53 -4.19 -4.55
C VAL A 119 15.88 -4.32 -3.85
N PHE A 120 16.16 -5.55 -3.45
CA PHE A 120 17.51 -6.04 -3.26
C PHE A 120 17.67 -7.34 -4.04
N HIS A 121 18.86 -7.62 -4.53
CA HIS A 121 19.10 -8.74 -5.44
C HIS A 121 20.57 -9.15 -5.49
N CYS A 122 20.83 -10.29 -6.12
CA CYS A 122 22.15 -10.58 -6.66
C CYS A 122 22.41 -9.68 -7.87
N HIS A 123 23.61 -9.09 -7.96
CA HIS A 123 24.01 -8.23 -9.06
C HIS A 123 24.71 -9.00 -10.20
N ILE A 124 24.61 -10.33 -10.20
CA ILE A 124 24.84 -11.14 -11.40
C ILE A 124 23.51 -11.16 -12.13
N LEU A 125 23.45 -10.54 -13.31
CA LEU A 125 22.19 -10.21 -13.99
C LEU A 125 21.37 -11.47 -14.30
N GLU A 126 22.06 -12.55 -14.68
CA GLU A 126 21.41 -13.84 -14.94
C GLU A 126 20.78 -14.40 -13.66
N HIS A 127 21.42 -14.26 -12.50
CA HIS A 127 20.84 -14.71 -11.23
C HIS A 127 19.67 -13.82 -10.78
N GLU A 128 19.75 -12.51 -11.08
CA GLU A 128 18.67 -11.54 -10.84
C GLU A 128 17.41 -11.90 -11.62
N ASP A 129 17.55 -12.06 -12.94
CA ASP A 129 16.45 -12.37 -13.86
C ASP A 129 15.85 -13.76 -13.58
N GLU A 130 16.69 -14.72 -13.17
CA GLU A 130 16.24 -16.04 -12.71
C GLU A 130 15.62 -16.01 -11.29
N GLY A 131 15.46 -14.84 -10.67
CA GLY A 131 14.61 -14.66 -9.49
C GLY A 131 15.34 -14.49 -8.15
N MET A 132 16.67 -14.33 -8.13
CA MET A 132 17.43 -13.93 -6.93
C MET A 132 17.27 -12.44 -6.60
N MET A 133 16.02 -12.01 -6.57
CA MET A 133 15.59 -10.65 -6.31
C MET A 133 14.39 -10.68 -5.38
N SER A 134 14.28 -9.70 -4.50
CA SER A 134 13.12 -9.55 -3.62
C SER A 134 12.70 -8.09 -3.55
N PRO A 135 11.38 -7.82 -3.54
CA PRO A 135 10.88 -6.48 -3.28
C PRO A 135 11.12 -6.10 -1.82
N VAL A 136 11.13 -4.80 -1.56
CA VAL A 136 11.11 -4.20 -0.21
C VAL A 136 10.29 -2.92 -0.25
N PHE A 137 9.45 -2.69 0.76
CA PHE A 137 8.60 -1.50 0.85
C PHE A 137 9.07 -0.59 1.99
N GLN A 138 9.23 0.70 1.71
CA GLN A 138 9.52 1.71 2.72
C GLN A 138 8.24 2.51 3.01
N PHE A 139 7.84 2.55 4.27
CA PHE A 139 6.68 3.32 4.73
C PHE A 139 7.09 4.44 5.69
N GLY A 140 6.22 5.45 5.82
CA GLY A 140 6.47 6.61 6.67
C GLY A 140 6.74 6.27 8.13
N ASN A 141 7.51 7.13 8.79
CA ASN A 141 7.76 7.01 10.22
C ASN A 141 6.45 7.04 11.02
N THR A 142 6.29 6.14 11.98
CA THR A 142 5.06 5.99 12.77
C THR A 142 4.69 7.21 13.62
N GLU A 143 5.67 7.98 14.08
CA GLU A 143 5.43 9.25 14.75
C GLU A 143 4.81 10.30 13.81
N GLY A 144 5.21 10.24 12.53
CA GLY A 144 4.74 11.12 11.46
C GLY A 144 3.38 10.73 10.93
N LEU A 145 3.09 9.43 10.78
CA LEU A 145 1.80 8.95 10.24
C LEU A 145 0.60 9.52 11.00
N ARG A 146 -0.47 9.85 10.27
CA ARG A 146 -1.73 10.36 10.80
C ARG A 146 -2.88 9.48 10.32
N LEU A 147 -3.76 9.14 11.25
CA LEU A 147 -5.05 8.53 10.98
C LEU A 147 -6.13 9.42 11.61
N GLY A 148 -6.83 10.16 10.77
CA GLY A 148 -8.03 10.88 11.18
C GLY A 148 -9.19 9.90 11.27
N LEU A 149 -9.84 9.80 12.43
CA LEU A 149 -10.98 8.91 12.66
C LEU A 149 -12.28 9.63 12.30
N GLY A 150 -12.53 9.78 10.99
CA GLY A 150 -13.72 10.44 10.46
C GLY A 150 -15.01 9.74 10.88
N THR A 151 -15.96 10.48 11.43
CA THR A 151 -17.24 9.93 11.94
C THR A 151 -18.39 10.91 11.65
N THR A 152 -19.59 10.61 12.15
CA THR A 152 -20.70 11.57 12.18
C THR A 152 -20.47 12.76 13.12
N ALA A 153 -19.40 12.73 13.93
CA ALA A 153 -19.04 13.85 14.79
C ALA A 153 -18.39 15.00 14.01
N GLN A 154 -18.58 16.23 14.49
CA GLN A 154 -17.98 17.43 13.92
C GLN A 154 -16.49 17.56 14.22
N SER A 155 -16.06 17.00 15.36
CA SER A 155 -14.66 16.87 15.72
C SER A 155 -14.16 15.49 15.33
N THR A 156 -12.93 15.45 14.82
CA THR A 156 -12.28 14.21 14.42
C THR A 156 -11.02 14.04 15.24
N LEU A 157 -10.94 12.91 15.93
CA LEU A 157 -9.72 12.48 16.61
C LEU A 157 -8.68 12.08 15.56
N VAL A 158 -7.45 12.53 15.74
CA VAL A 158 -6.30 12.18 14.92
C VAL A 158 -5.31 11.43 15.79
N VAL A 159 -4.99 10.21 15.40
CA VAL A 159 -3.99 9.36 16.04
C VAL A 159 -2.78 9.17 15.14
N ASN A 160 -1.61 8.86 15.71
CA ASN A 160 -0.43 8.51 14.92
C ASN A 160 -0.20 7.00 14.79
N GLY A 161 0.83 6.62 14.04
CA GLY A 161 1.28 5.22 13.88
C GLY A 161 1.89 4.59 15.15
N GLN A 162 1.99 5.32 16.26
CA GLN A 162 2.32 4.77 17.57
C GLN A 162 1.05 4.51 18.40
N GLY A 163 -0.12 4.85 17.88
CA GLY A 163 -1.40 4.75 18.57
C GLY A 163 -1.65 5.87 19.57
N ASN A 164 -0.87 6.96 19.51
CA ASN A 164 -1.03 8.11 20.39
C ASN A 164 -2.02 9.10 19.78
N GLU A 165 -2.83 9.72 20.64
CA GLU A 165 -3.64 10.88 20.24
C GLU A 165 -2.75 12.08 19.96
N VAL A 166 -2.89 12.64 18.75
CA VAL A 166 -2.11 13.80 18.31
C VAL A 166 -2.93 15.08 18.42
N ALA A 167 -4.20 15.01 18.01
CA ALA A 167 -5.08 16.16 17.99
C ALA A 167 -6.55 15.76 17.91
N THR A 168 -7.43 16.66 18.36
CA THR A 168 -8.86 16.64 18.00
C THR A 168 -9.16 17.86 17.14
N ILE A 169 -9.51 17.64 15.87
CA ILE A 169 -9.67 18.71 14.87
C ILE A 169 -11.15 18.87 14.54
N GLN A 170 -11.69 20.08 14.75
CA GLN A 170 -12.99 20.48 14.21
C GLN A 170 -12.80 21.17 12.85
N ALA A 171 -12.65 20.37 11.79
CA ALA A 171 -12.30 20.89 10.47
C ALA A 171 -13.35 21.87 9.93
N PHE A 172 -14.64 21.64 10.21
CA PHE A 172 -15.74 22.44 9.68
C PHE A 172 -16.69 22.90 10.80
N PRO A 173 -16.39 23.99 11.53
CA PRO A 173 -17.14 24.39 12.72
C PRO A 173 -18.64 24.67 12.50
N THR A 174 -19.01 25.12 11.31
CA THR A 174 -20.41 25.43 10.95
C THR A 174 -21.14 24.29 10.26
N TYR A 175 -20.47 23.16 10.04
CA TYR A 175 -21.02 22.01 9.35
C TYR A 175 -21.43 20.94 10.35
N THR A 176 -22.65 20.44 10.22
CA THR A 176 -23.28 19.50 11.16
C THR A 176 -23.33 18.06 10.69
N GLY A 177 -22.88 17.79 9.45
CA GLY A 177 -22.86 16.44 8.89
C GLY A 177 -21.57 15.67 9.20
N PRO A 178 -21.44 14.44 8.66
CA PRO A 178 -20.28 13.58 8.90
C PRO A 178 -19.01 14.13 8.26
N VAL A 179 -17.88 13.97 8.94
CA VAL A 179 -16.55 14.32 8.41
C VAL A 179 -15.86 13.05 7.93
N VAL A 180 -15.41 13.07 6.68
CA VAL A 180 -14.55 12.02 6.11
C VAL A 180 -13.10 12.46 6.16
N THR A 181 -12.21 11.49 6.27
CA THR A 181 -10.77 11.71 6.35
C THR A 181 -10.04 10.78 5.40
N ALA A 182 -8.92 11.26 4.90
CA ALA A 182 -7.93 10.46 4.20
C ALA A 182 -6.55 10.96 4.58
N SER A 183 -5.59 10.05 4.62
CA SER A 183 -4.19 10.37 4.79
C SER A 183 -3.36 9.51 3.86
N GLY A 184 -2.21 10.03 3.47
CA GLY A 184 -1.27 9.37 2.60
C GLY A 184 0.07 10.08 2.60
N ILE A 185 1.08 9.37 2.14
CA ILE A 185 2.43 9.90 2.00
C ILE A 185 2.77 9.90 0.52
N GLY A 186 3.39 10.98 0.07
CA GLY A 186 4.02 11.05 -1.23
C GLY A 186 5.34 11.80 -1.15
N THR A 187 5.94 12.01 -2.31
CA THR A 187 7.15 12.84 -2.44
C THR A 187 6.79 14.33 -2.52
N ALA A 188 7.74 15.20 -2.21
CA ALA A 188 7.63 16.61 -2.44
C ALA A 188 7.61 16.92 -3.94
N THR A 189 6.82 17.92 -4.34
CA THR A 189 6.71 18.36 -5.74
C THR A 189 7.94 19.14 -6.22
N THR A 190 8.75 19.66 -5.30
CA THR A 190 9.95 20.44 -5.60
C THR A 190 11.21 19.68 -5.15
N PRO A 191 12.22 19.49 -6.03
CA PRO A 191 13.51 18.95 -5.63
C PRO A 191 14.13 19.77 -4.50
N ALA A 192 14.54 19.09 -3.44
CA ALA A 192 15.21 19.74 -2.32
C ALA A 192 16.67 20.04 -2.70
N VAL A 193 17.14 21.27 -2.45
CA VAL A 193 18.57 21.59 -2.54
C VAL A 193 19.27 21.05 -1.30
N LEU A 194 20.32 20.24 -1.46
CA LEU A 194 21.08 19.71 -0.32
C LEU A 194 21.55 20.87 0.58
N PRO A 195 21.42 20.78 1.91
CA PRO A 195 21.85 21.85 2.78
C PRO A 195 23.36 22.04 2.68
N ASN A 196 23.80 23.28 2.87
CA ASN A 196 25.22 23.60 3.02
C ASN A 196 25.42 24.36 4.36
N PRO A 197 26.14 23.80 5.34
CA PRO A 197 26.84 22.51 5.30
C PRO A 197 25.88 21.31 5.22
N ILE A 198 26.37 20.19 4.67
CA ILE A 198 25.62 18.94 4.62
C ILE A 198 25.37 18.47 6.07
N PRO A 199 24.13 18.10 6.43
CA PRO A 199 23.81 17.53 7.73
C PRO A 199 24.75 16.39 8.10
N THR A 200 25.28 16.41 9.34
CA THR A 200 26.28 15.42 9.78
C THR A 200 25.72 14.42 10.78
N THR A 201 24.60 14.74 11.42
CA THR A 201 23.92 13.86 12.35
C THR A 201 22.74 13.14 11.70
N ALA A 202 22.35 12.01 12.28
CA ALA A 202 21.21 11.26 11.78
C ALA A 202 19.91 12.09 11.87
N ASP A 203 19.73 12.85 12.94
CA ASP A 203 18.53 13.64 13.19
C ASP A 203 18.42 14.82 12.23
N GLU A 204 19.52 15.53 11.93
CA GLU A 204 19.51 16.61 10.94
C GLU A 204 19.20 16.08 9.54
N ILE A 205 19.77 14.93 9.16
CA ILE A 205 19.46 14.27 7.88
C ILE A 205 17.96 13.90 7.85
N ASN A 206 17.42 13.32 8.93
CA ASN A 206 16.01 12.95 9.03
C ASN A 206 15.11 14.18 8.88
N ALA A 207 15.40 15.25 9.63
CA ALA A 207 14.62 16.47 9.60
C ALA A 207 14.65 17.10 8.20
N TYR A 208 15.80 17.09 7.53
CA TYR A 208 15.92 17.60 6.17
C TYR A 208 15.06 16.83 5.18
N PHE A 209 15.19 15.50 5.10
CA PHE A 209 14.41 14.73 4.13
C PHE A 209 12.91 14.74 4.46
N ARG A 210 12.52 14.71 5.75
CA ARG A 210 11.10 14.80 6.15
C ARG A 210 10.48 16.14 5.79
N THR A 211 11.27 17.20 5.82
CA THR A 211 10.77 18.55 5.51
C THR A 211 10.65 18.75 4.00
N ASN A 212 11.61 18.22 3.25
CA ASN A 212 11.85 18.63 1.86
C ASN A 212 11.63 17.54 0.81
N VAL A 213 11.54 16.26 1.18
CA VAL A 213 11.42 15.13 0.25
C VAL A 213 10.18 14.30 0.51
N THR A 214 9.87 13.96 1.75
CA THR A 214 8.63 13.26 2.09
C THR A 214 7.56 14.26 2.48
N LYS A 215 6.36 14.11 1.93
CA LYS A 215 5.18 14.90 2.29
C LYS A 215 4.09 13.98 2.76
N GLU A 216 3.74 14.13 4.04
CA GLU A 216 2.52 13.55 4.56
C GLU A 216 1.36 14.53 4.31
N THR A 217 0.28 14.03 3.72
CA THR A 217 -0.93 14.81 3.46
C THR A 217 -2.12 14.15 4.16
N MET A 218 -2.86 14.94 4.91
CA MET A 218 -4.13 14.57 5.50
C MET A 218 -5.22 15.50 4.97
N ALA A 219 -6.32 14.93 4.49
CA ALA A 219 -7.46 15.65 3.95
C ALA A 219 -8.73 15.36 4.75
N PHE A 220 -9.46 16.41 5.09
CA PHE A 220 -10.77 16.35 5.74
C PHE A 220 -11.83 16.82 4.75
N GLY A 221 -12.90 16.06 4.61
CA GLY A 221 -14.00 16.36 3.70
C GLY A 221 -15.35 16.39 4.41
N THR A 222 -16.26 17.20 3.89
CA THR A 222 -17.68 17.14 4.29
C THR A 222 -18.34 15.92 3.63
N GLY A 223 -18.80 14.96 4.44
CA GLY A 223 -19.26 13.65 4.00
C GLY A 223 -20.69 13.59 3.46
N ALA A 224 -21.50 14.64 3.68
CA ALA A 224 -22.86 14.78 3.15
C ALA A 224 -23.27 16.27 3.00
N GLY A 225 -24.12 16.62 2.04
CA GLY A 225 -24.74 17.96 1.93
C GLY A 225 -23.83 19.13 1.53
N ALA A 226 -22.51 18.92 1.51
CA ALA A 226 -21.51 19.89 1.09
C ALA A 226 -20.28 19.16 0.52
N THR A 227 -19.43 19.87 -0.21
CA THR A 227 -18.27 19.26 -0.92
C THR A 227 -16.96 19.95 -0.58
N ARG A 228 -16.84 20.47 0.65
CA ARG A 228 -15.64 21.20 1.10
C ARG A 228 -14.57 20.21 1.52
N VAL A 229 -13.32 20.52 1.16
CA VAL A 229 -12.14 19.78 1.56
C VAL A 229 -11.15 20.75 2.21
N LYS A 230 -10.50 20.30 3.29
CA LYS A 230 -9.40 20.98 3.97
C LYS A 230 -8.20 20.07 4.03
N VAL A 231 -7.03 20.62 3.75
CA VAL A 231 -5.77 19.87 3.64
C VAL A 231 -4.84 20.30 4.77
N TYR A 232 -4.11 19.33 5.30
CA TYR A 232 -3.13 19.47 6.37
C TYR A 232 -1.90 18.70 5.93
N GLU A 233 -0.71 19.31 6.04
CA GLU A 233 0.53 18.69 5.59
C GLU A 233 1.52 18.54 6.74
N ASN A 234 2.36 17.51 6.64
CA ASN A 234 3.51 17.24 7.52
C ASN A 234 3.13 17.22 9.01
N GLY A 235 2.08 16.47 9.35
CA GLY A 235 1.61 16.33 10.72
C GLY A 235 1.02 17.60 11.37
N SER A 236 0.89 18.71 10.63
CA SER A 236 0.31 19.96 11.12
C SER A 236 -1.17 19.81 11.49
N THR A 237 -1.58 20.47 12.58
CA THR A 237 -3.00 20.62 12.96
C THR A 237 -3.64 21.89 12.39
N THR A 238 -2.86 22.69 11.65
CA THR A 238 -3.31 23.87 10.91
C THR A 238 -3.46 23.52 9.44
N GLN A 239 -4.60 23.88 8.85
CA GLN A 239 -4.88 23.63 7.44
C GLN A 239 -3.92 24.44 6.54
N THR A 240 -3.43 23.83 5.46
CA THR A 240 -2.61 24.48 4.43
C THR A 240 -3.44 24.89 3.22
N ALA A 241 -4.56 24.22 2.95
CA ALA A 241 -5.47 24.56 1.87
C ALA A 241 -6.94 24.29 2.21
N VAL A 242 -7.84 24.97 1.49
CA VAL A 242 -9.29 24.75 1.55
C VAL A 242 -9.93 24.98 0.18
N PHE A 243 -10.75 24.05 -0.27
CA PHE A 243 -11.42 24.13 -1.57
C PHE A 243 -12.77 23.41 -1.59
N LYS A 244 -13.50 23.52 -2.70
CA LYS A 244 -14.71 22.73 -2.97
C LYS A 244 -14.38 21.67 -4.02
N ALA A 245 -14.48 20.41 -3.67
CA ALA A 245 -14.21 19.29 -4.58
C ALA A 245 -15.23 19.24 -5.72
N PHE A 246 -16.49 19.60 -5.48
CA PHE A 246 -17.51 19.66 -6.54
C PHE A 246 -18.25 20.99 -6.47
N THR A 247 -18.44 21.66 -7.61
CA THR A 247 -19.15 22.94 -7.70
C THR A 247 -20.58 22.74 -8.21
N SER A 248 -21.44 23.74 -8.03
CA SER A 248 -22.86 23.70 -8.43
C SER A 248 -23.09 23.42 -9.92
N LYS A 249 -22.10 23.69 -10.80
CA LYS A 249 -22.14 23.30 -12.22
C LYS A 249 -22.26 21.78 -12.41
N LEU A 250 -21.79 20.98 -11.46
CA LEU A 250 -21.87 19.52 -11.49
C LEU A 250 -23.09 18.97 -10.74
N ARG A 251 -23.93 19.83 -10.12
CA ARG A 251 -25.14 19.45 -9.35
C ARG A 251 -24.94 18.35 -8.27
N ILE A 252 -23.71 18.11 -7.82
CA ILE A 252 -23.37 17.14 -6.78
C ILE A 252 -23.51 17.81 -5.40
N ALA A 253 -24.60 17.52 -4.68
CA ALA A 253 -24.85 18.00 -3.32
C ALA A 253 -24.58 16.95 -2.22
N GLY A 254 -24.00 15.80 -2.58
CA GLY A 254 -24.04 14.59 -1.76
C GLY A 254 -22.88 14.35 -0.79
N GLY A 255 -21.84 15.19 -0.76
CA GLY A 255 -20.64 14.91 0.04
C GLY A 255 -19.41 14.55 -0.81
N VAL A 256 -18.31 14.22 -0.13
CA VAL A 256 -17.10 13.66 -0.74
C VAL A 256 -16.70 12.34 -0.08
N SER A 257 -16.20 11.39 -0.88
CA SER A 257 -15.26 10.36 -0.41
C SER A 257 -13.85 10.82 -0.76
N LEU A 258 -12.86 10.48 0.07
CA LEU A 258 -11.48 10.96 -0.09
C LEU A 258 -10.48 9.82 -0.02
N ALA A 259 -9.41 9.94 -0.80
CA ALA A 259 -8.19 9.16 -0.70
C ALA A 259 -6.97 10.07 -0.98
N VAL A 260 -5.81 9.71 -0.45
CA VAL A 260 -4.55 10.43 -0.65
C VAL A 260 -3.46 9.44 -1.01
N GLY A 261 -2.75 9.65 -2.12
CA GLY A 261 -1.70 8.75 -2.60
C GLY A 261 -0.88 9.33 -3.75
N GLY A 262 0.15 8.62 -4.15
CA GLY A 262 1.15 9.01 -5.16
C GLY A 262 0.67 8.90 -6.60
N VAL A 263 -0.50 9.46 -6.92
CA VAL A 263 -1.07 9.45 -8.29
C VAL A 263 -0.41 10.55 -9.14
N SER A 264 0.90 10.47 -9.34
CA SER A 264 1.67 11.44 -10.13
C SER A 264 2.99 10.87 -10.65
N PRO A 265 3.60 11.47 -11.69
CA PRO A 265 4.82 10.93 -12.31
C PRO A 265 6.02 10.81 -11.37
N ASN A 266 6.07 11.66 -10.33
CA ASN A 266 7.17 11.73 -9.38
C ASN A 266 6.79 11.15 -8.00
N GLY A 267 5.61 10.53 -7.85
CA GLY A 267 5.12 10.00 -6.58
C GLY A 267 4.62 11.08 -5.60
N ALA A 268 4.45 12.32 -6.04
CA ALA A 268 3.86 13.38 -5.24
C ALA A 268 2.40 13.06 -4.87
N ALA A 269 2.04 13.34 -3.62
CA ALA A 269 0.72 13.07 -3.09
C ALA A 269 -0.36 13.88 -3.83
N ARG A 270 -1.44 13.21 -4.21
CA ARG A 270 -2.67 13.77 -4.77
C ARG A 270 -3.85 13.48 -3.87
N ILE A 271 -4.83 14.37 -3.91
CA ILE A 271 -6.12 14.18 -3.24
C ILE A 271 -7.11 13.70 -4.30
N VAL A 272 -7.62 12.49 -4.11
CA VAL A 272 -8.67 11.90 -4.94
C VAL A 272 -10.01 12.09 -4.23
N ALA A 273 -10.96 12.74 -4.90
CA ALA A 273 -12.30 12.96 -4.38
C ALA A 273 -13.35 12.26 -5.23
N GLY A 274 -14.13 11.36 -4.61
CA GLY A 274 -15.30 10.72 -5.20
C GLY A 274 -16.60 11.44 -4.83
N SER A 275 -17.54 11.54 -5.77
CA SER A 275 -18.87 12.10 -5.53
C SER A 275 -19.70 11.18 -4.63
N ARG A 276 -20.30 11.72 -3.55
CA ARG A 276 -21.29 11.02 -2.71
C ARG A 276 -22.75 11.40 -3.03
N ALA A 277 -23.02 11.94 -4.21
CA ALA A 277 -24.38 12.27 -4.66
C ALA A 277 -24.97 11.19 -5.55
N ASP A 278 -26.30 11.17 -5.63
CA ASP A 278 -27.03 10.49 -6.69
C ASP A 278 -26.58 10.99 -8.07
N GLY A 279 -26.41 10.05 -9.00
CA GLY A 279 -25.96 10.31 -10.37
C GLY A 279 -24.81 9.42 -10.82
N PRO A 280 -24.06 9.84 -11.85
CA PRO A 280 -22.93 9.06 -12.37
C PRO A 280 -21.76 9.04 -11.40
N ALA A 281 -20.90 8.02 -11.52
CA ALA A 281 -19.63 7.98 -10.82
C ALA A 281 -18.71 9.10 -11.34
N VAL A 282 -18.30 10.00 -10.45
CA VAL A 282 -17.38 11.11 -10.76
C VAL A 282 -16.25 11.13 -9.76
N VAL A 283 -15.03 11.07 -10.27
CA VAL A 283 -13.80 11.22 -9.51
C VAL A 283 -13.09 12.49 -9.96
N ARG A 284 -12.50 13.23 -9.02
CA ARG A 284 -11.68 14.42 -9.30
C ARG A 284 -10.37 14.36 -8.54
N LEU A 285 -9.29 14.69 -9.22
CA LEU A 285 -7.93 14.73 -8.68
C LEU A 285 -7.52 16.18 -8.43
N PHE A 286 -6.90 16.40 -7.27
CA PHE A 286 -6.38 17.69 -6.87
C PHE A 286 -4.93 17.57 -6.40
N ASP A 287 -4.17 18.64 -6.57
CA ASP A 287 -2.94 18.82 -5.80
C ASP A 287 -3.27 19.16 -4.32
N PRO A 288 -2.30 19.10 -3.40
CA PRO A 288 -2.50 19.47 -2.00
C PRO A 288 -2.95 20.93 -1.79
N GLN A 289 -2.75 21.81 -2.77
CA GLN A 289 -3.18 23.21 -2.75
C GLN A 289 -4.65 23.38 -3.16
N GLY A 290 -5.30 22.32 -3.66
CA GLY A 290 -6.70 22.32 -4.08
C GLY A 290 -6.93 22.70 -5.55
N ASN A 291 -5.87 22.81 -6.36
CA ASN A 291 -6.02 23.00 -7.79
C ASN A 291 -6.49 21.70 -8.44
N THR A 292 -7.48 21.78 -9.33
CA THR A 292 -7.93 20.61 -10.09
C THR A 292 -6.85 20.20 -11.07
N ILE A 293 -6.46 18.93 -11.01
CA ILE A 293 -5.59 18.30 -11.99
C ILE A 293 -6.44 17.65 -13.08
N ARG A 294 -7.43 16.85 -12.67
CA ARG A 294 -8.20 16.03 -13.61
C ARG A 294 -9.58 15.67 -13.08
N ASP A 295 -10.54 15.57 -14.00
CA ASP A 295 -11.85 14.96 -13.78
C ASP A 295 -11.91 13.63 -14.54
N ILE A 296 -12.45 12.59 -13.89
CA ILE A 296 -12.65 11.26 -14.48
C ILE A 296 -14.13 10.92 -14.34
N ARG A 297 -14.76 10.60 -15.48
CA ARG A 297 -16.22 10.37 -15.62
C ARG A 297 -16.45 9.24 -16.61
N ASP A 298 -17.69 8.76 -16.64
CA ASP A 298 -18.18 7.78 -17.62
C ASP A 298 -17.40 6.45 -17.65
N PHE A 299 -16.54 6.22 -16.65
CA PHE A 299 -15.74 5.00 -16.50
C PHE A 299 -16.57 3.84 -15.92
N LEU A 300 -17.70 4.13 -15.26
CA LEU A 300 -18.66 3.10 -14.82
C LEU A 300 -20.06 3.41 -15.35
N PRO A 301 -20.75 2.42 -15.95
CA PRO A 301 -22.09 2.62 -16.48
C PRO A 301 -23.14 2.71 -15.37
N GLY A 302 -24.20 3.46 -15.64
CA GLY A 302 -25.38 3.56 -14.77
C GLY A 302 -25.29 4.65 -13.70
N THR A 303 -26.19 4.56 -12.73
CA THR A 303 -26.33 5.54 -11.64
C THR A 303 -25.96 4.93 -10.29
N PHE A 304 -25.49 5.80 -9.40
CA PHE A 304 -25.00 5.49 -8.06
C PHE A 304 -25.82 6.31 -7.05
N PRO A 305 -26.91 5.77 -6.49
CA PRO A 305 -27.87 6.56 -5.70
C PRO A 305 -27.27 7.29 -4.50
N ASN A 306 -26.23 6.73 -3.87
CA ASN A 306 -25.49 7.37 -2.77
C ASN A 306 -24.03 7.69 -3.13
N GLY A 307 -23.73 7.69 -4.44
CA GLY A 307 -22.41 7.94 -5.01
C GLY A 307 -21.42 6.79 -4.81
N ILE A 308 -20.13 7.16 -4.71
CA ILE A 308 -18.99 6.23 -4.71
C ILE A 308 -18.07 6.45 -3.51
N ASN A 309 -17.33 5.42 -3.13
CA ASN A 309 -16.12 5.56 -2.31
C ASN A 309 -14.86 5.47 -3.20
N VAL A 310 -13.78 6.06 -2.73
CA VAL A 310 -12.47 6.00 -3.40
C VAL A 310 -11.38 5.53 -2.43
N SER A 311 -10.43 4.78 -2.97
CA SER A 311 -9.15 4.45 -2.34
C SER A 311 -8.05 4.53 -3.41
N VAL A 312 -6.79 4.52 -2.98
CA VAL A 312 -5.62 4.56 -3.87
C VAL A 312 -4.58 3.57 -3.39
N ALA A 313 -4.00 2.84 -4.33
CA ALA A 313 -2.81 2.02 -4.15
C ALA A 313 -2.38 1.48 -5.51
N ASP A 314 -1.09 1.20 -5.69
CA ASP A 314 -0.55 0.52 -6.87
C ASP A 314 -0.94 -0.97 -6.91
N VAL A 315 -2.14 -1.29 -7.40
CA VAL A 315 -2.72 -2.65 -7.39
C VAL A 315 -2.24 -3.52 -8.54
N ASN A 316 -1.71 -2.92 -9.61
CA ASN A 316 -1.12 -3.66 -10.73
C ASN A 316 0.40 -3.89 -10.57
N GLY A 317 1.05 -3.20 -9.64
CA GLY A 317 2.47 -3.32 -9.31
C GLY A 317 3.40 -2.51 -10.22
N ASP A 318 2.88 -1.49 -10.89
CA ASP A 318 3.57 -0.74 -11.94
C ASP A 318 4.25 0.56 -11.46
N ASN A 319 4.23 0.78 -10.14
CA ASN A 319 4.76 1.90 -9.37
C ASN A 319 4.00 3.23 -9.53
N TYR A 320 2.79 3.20 -10.08
CA TYR A 320 1.82 4.30 -10.02
C TYR A 320 0.66 3.89 -9.13
N ASP A 321 0.27 4.76 -8.18
CA ASP A 321 -0.94 4.48 -7.40
C ASP A 321 -2.17 4.54 -8.33
N ASP A 322 -2.92 3.44 -8.36
CA ASP A 322 -4.18 3.31 -9.08
C ASP A 322 -5.34 3.93 -8.29
N ILE A 323 -6.43 4.28 -8.98
CA ILE A 323 -7.65 4.74 -8.33
C ILE A 323 -8.64 3.60 -8.23
N ILE A 324 -8.97 3.22 -7.00
CA ILE A 324 -9.95 2.21 -6.69
C ILE A 324 -11.27 2.91 -6.37
N VAL A 325 -12.33 2.53 -7.09
CA VAL A 325 -13.67 3.08 -6.93
C VAL A 325 -14.62 1.98 -6.53
N SER A 326 -15.45 2.22 -5.52
CA SER A 326 -16.53 1.31 -5.15
C SER A 326 -17.87 2.00 -5.08
N ALA A 327 -18.95 1.26 -5.33
CA ALA A 327 -20.30 1.79 -5.16
C ALA A 327 -20.68 1.87 -3.68
N ARG A 328 -21.37 2.96 -3.30
CA ARG A 328 -22.00 3.08 -1.98
C ARG A 328 -23.36 2.40 -1.96
N SER A 329 -23.99 2.36 -0.78
CA SER A 329 -25.33 1.80 -0.60
C SER A 329 -26.34 2.24 -1.68
N GLY A 330 -27.29 1.38 -2.02
CA GLY A 330 -28.19 1.57 -3.17
C GLY A 330 -27.67 0.99 -4.49
N ARG A 331 -26.52 0.31 -4.47
CA ARG A 331 -25.95 -0.48 -5.55
C ARG A 331 -25.32 -1.76 -5.01
N GLU A 332 -25.16 -2.74 -5.89
CA GLU A 332 -24.33 -3.93 -5.65
C GLU A 332 -22.91 -3.51 -5.18
N PRO A 333 -22.20 -4.32 -4.39
CA PRO A 333 -20.89 -3.98 -3.82
C PRO A 333 -19.77 -4.08 -4.87
N ILE A 334 -19.95 -3.43 -6.01
CA ILE A 334 -19.01 -3.41 -7.12
C ILE A 334 -17.80 -2.54 -6.78
N VAL A 335 -16.61 -3.06 -7.11
CA VAL A 335 -15.32 -2.39 -6.99
C VAL A 335 -14.63 -2.43 -8.34
N THR A 336 -14.01 -1.33 -8.74
CA THR A 336 -13.24 -1.19 -9.99
C THR A 336 -11.96 -0.42 -9.73
N ALA A 337 -10.84 -0.92 -10.25
CA ALA A 337 -9.58 -0.19 -10.23
C ALA A 337 -9.28 0.41 -11.62
N LEU A 338 -8.89 1.68 -11.63
CA LEU A 338 -8.48 2.43 -12.81
C LEU A 338 -6.96 2.63 -12.79
N ASP A 339 -6.32 2.34 -13.91
CA ASP A 339 -4.87 2.43 -14.09
C ASP A 339 -4.35 3.85 -13.81
N GLY A 340 -3.50 3.96 -12.78
CA GLY A 340 -2.91 5.21 -12.31
C GLY A 340 -1.95 5.82 -13.33
N ARG A 341 -1.21 4.99 -14.06
CA ARG A 341 -0.29 5.43 -15.11
C ARG A 341 -1.05 6.06 -16.28
N ASP A 342 -2.14 5.47 -16.72
CA ASP A 342 -3.04 6.06 -17.72
C ASP A 342 -3.65 7.39 -17.24
N ILE A 343 -4.07 7.44 -15.97
CA ILE A 343 -4.62 8.66 -15.37
C ILE A 343 -3.59 9.80 -15.40
N VAL A 344 -2.37 9.51 -14.96
CA VAL A 344 -1.25 10.46 -14.93
C VAL A 344 -0.85 10.91 -16.34
N ASN A 345 -0.88 10.01 -17.33
CA ASN A 345 -0.54 10.31 -18.72
C ASN A 345 -1.68 10.97 -19.51
N GLY A 346 -2.82 11.27 -18.89
CA GLY A 346 -3.92 12.00 -19.53
C GLY A 346 -4.78 11.16 -20.47
N VAL A 347 -4.69 9.82 -20.42
CA VAL A 347 -5.49 8.90 -21.25
C VAL A 347 -6.97 9.09 -20.93
N ALA A 348 -7.79 9.50 -21.91
CA ALA A 348 -9.17 9.95 -21.70
C ALA A 348 -10.06 8.94 -20.95
N ASP A 349 -9.98 7.66 -21.32
CA ASP A 349 -10.65 6.53 -20.67
C ASP A 349 -9.57 5.58 -20.11
N PRO A 350 -9.13 5.76 -18.85
CA PRO A 350 -8.09 4.93 -18.26
C PRO A 350 -8.48 3.46 -18.23
N LYS A 351 -7.51 2.57 -18.46
CA LYS A 351 -7.74 1.13 -18.40
C LYS A 351 -8.34 0.71 -17.06
N LYS A 352 -9.39 -0.12 -17.11
CA LYS A 352 -9.90 -0.84 -15.94
C LYS A 352 -9.01 -2.04 -15.70
N LEU A 353 -8.32 -2.05 -14.58
CA LEU A 353 -7.43 -3.15 -14.18
C LEU A 353 -8.24 -4.38 -13.79
N PHE A 354 -9.34 -4.15 -13.06
CA PHE A 354 -10.34 -5.16 -12.74
C PHE A 354 -11.67 -4.51 -12.36
N THR A 355 -12.74 -5.30 -12.46
CA THR A 355 -14.07 -5.01 -11.89
C THR A 355 -14.63 -6.29 -11.30
N PHE A 356 -15.05 -6.25 -10.03
CA PHE A 356 -15.66 -7.41 -9.37
C PHE A 356 -16.67 -7.00 -8.30
N VAL A 357 -17.46 -7.96 -7.82
CA VAL A 357 -18.44 -7.78 -6.74
C VAL A 357 -17.85 -8.28 -5.43
N ALA A 358 -17.64 -7.38 -4.47
CA ALA A 358 -17.04 -7.67 -3.17
C ALA A 358 -18.09 -8.09 -2.14
N GLY A 359 -18.71 -9.25 -2.36
CA GLY A 359 -19.76 -9.79 -1.50
C GLY A 359 -20.93 -10.36 -2.31
N ASN A 360 -22.14 -10.31 -1.76
CA ASN A 360 -23.34 -10.75 -2.47
C ASN A 360 -23.82 -9.66 -3.46
N PRO A 361 -23.95 -9.92 -4.77
CA PRO A 361 -24.47 -8.95 -5.73
C PRO A 361 -25.93 -8.52 -5.47
N GLU A 362 -26.73 -9.40 -4.85
CA GLU A 362 -28.12 -9.08 -4.50
C GLU A 362 -28.20 -8.09 -3.32
N ASP A 363 -27.14 -8.03 -2.51
CA ASP A 363 -27.04 -7.06 -1.44
C ASP A 363 -26.74 -5.69 -2.05
N MET A 364 -27.77 -4.85 -2.22
CA MET A 364 -27.64 -3.46 -2.68
C MET A 364 -27.01 -2.54 -1.61
N GLY A 365 -26.15 -3.11 -0.77
CA GLY A 365 -25.60 -2.48 0.41
C GLY A 365 -24.40 -1.60 0.14
N GLY A 366 -23.80 -1.67 -1.07
CA GLY A 366 -22.55 -1.02 -1.41
C GLY A 366 -21.38 -1.45 -0.52
N VAL A 367 -20.21 -0.86 -0.73
CA VAL A 367 -18.99 -1.31 -0.07
C VAL A 367 -17.98 -0.19 0.18
N GLN A 368 -17.44 -0.14 1.39
CA GLN A 368 -16.26 0.64 1.75
C GLN A 368 -15.01 -0.07 1.22
N VAL A 369 -14.02 0.71 0.82
CA VAL A 369 -12.79 0.20 0.23
C VAL A 369 -11.56 0.89 0.80
N ALA A 370 -10.54 0.11 1.11
CA ALA A 370 -9.19 0.54 1.43
C ALA A 370 -8.20 -0.40 0.74
N ALA A 371 -6.93 -0.03 0.67
CA ALA A 371 -5.88 -0.89 0.13
C ALA A 371 -4.58 -0.73 0.92
N GLY A 372 -3.77 -1.78 0.96
CA GLY A 372 -2.45 -1.77 1.60
C GLY A 372 -1.83 -3.16 1.73
N TYR A 373 -0.57 -3.21 2.14
CA TYR A 373 0.23 -4.45 2.21
C TYR A 373 0.02 -5.19 3.54
N VAL A 374 -1.21 -5.64 3.80
CA VAL A 374 -1.64 -6.14 5.12
C VAL A 374 -1.55 -7.66 5.28
N ALA A 375 -1.61 -8.44 4.20
CA ALA A 375 -1.59 -9.90 4.22
C ALA A 375 -0.27 -10.43 3.62
N PRO A 376 0.74 -10.75 4.45
CA PRO A 376 2.10 -11.04 4.00
C PRO A 376 2.25 -12.34 3.17
N SER A 377 1.24 -13.21 3.21
CA SER A 377 1.13 -14.45 2.44
C SER A 377 0.65 -14.25 1.00
N SER A 378 0.19 -13.05 0.64
CA SER A 378 -0.35 -12.77 -0.70
C SER A 378 0.77 -12.82 -1.73
N VAL A 379 0.49 -13.42 -2.88
CA VAL A 379 1.45 -13.56 -3.97
C VAL A 379 0.88 -12.92 -5.24
N PRO A 380 1.64 -12.03 -5.92
CA PRO A 380 2.93 -11.51 -5.48
C PRO A 380 2.79 -10.52 -4.32
N SER A 381 3.73 -10.55 -3.37
CA SER A 381 3.65 -9.76 -2.13
C SER A 381 3.89 -8.26 -2.30
N TYR A 382 4.45 -7.85 -3.44
CA TYR A 382 4.65 -6.44 -3.80
C TYR A 382 3.40 -5.78 -4.39
N LYS A 383 2.28 -6.53 -4.52
CA LYS A 383 0.97 -5.97 -4.79
C LYS A 383 0.21 -5.80 -3.47
N PRO A 384 -0.45 -4.66 -3.25
CA PRO A 384 -1.24 -4.42 -2.06
C PRO A 384 -2.48 -5.31 -2.08
N ASN A 385 -3.01 -5.57 -0.89
CA ASN A 385 -4.32 -6.18 -0.74
C ASN A 385 -5.40 -5.12 -0.91
N LEU A 386 -6.52 -5.54 -1.47
CA LEU A 386 -7.76 -4.79 -1.38
C LEU A 386 -8.48 -5.18 -0.09
N ILE A 387 -9.05 -4.21 0.61
CA ILE A 387 -9.77 -4.40 1.87
C ILE A 387 -11.17 -3.84 1.68
N THR A 388 -12.19 -4.65 1.94
CA THR A 388 -13.58 -4.23 1.76
C THR A 388 -14.44 -4.50 2.99
N SER A 389 -15.47 -3.68 3.17
CA SER A 389 -16.53 -3.92 4.16
C SER A 389 -17.87 -3.35 3.66
N ALA A 390 -18.93 -4.14 3.72
CA ALA A 390 -20.24 -3.69 3.25
C ALA A 390 -20.75 -2.49 4.09
N GLU A 391 -21.37 -1.50 3.43
CA GLU A 391 -21.93 -0.33 4.14
C GLU A 391 -23.28 -0.62 4.80
N SER A 392 -23.96 -1.70 4.40
CA SER A 392 -25.24 -2.12 4.97
C SER A 392 -25.50 -3.61 4.67
N GLY A 393 -26.63 -4.15 5.13
CA GLY A 393 -26.95 -5.57 4.95
C GLY A 393 -26.27 -6.51 5.95
N GLN A 394 -26.35 -7.82 5.68
CA GLN A 394 -25.89 -8.87 6.62
C GLN A 394 -24.38 -8.91 6.80
N GLN A 395 -23.65 -8.48 5.77
CA GLN A 395 -22.19 -8.45 5.75
C GLN A 395 -21.59 -7.19 6.39
N ALA A 396 -22.40 -6.17 6.73
CA ALA A 396 -21.93 -4.93 7.33
C ALA A 396 -21.15 -5.17 8.63
N GLY A 397 -19.94 -4.60 8.70
CA GLY A 397 -19.00 -4.79 9.81
C GLY A 397 -18.09 -6.01 9.67
N THR A 398 -18.21 -6.76 8.58
CA THR A 398 -17.25 -7.81 8.19
C THR A 398 -16.19 -7.21 7.29
N ILE A 399 -14.94 -7.53 7.54
CA ILE A 399 -13.78 -7.16 6.71
C ILE A 399 -13.42 -8.36 5.85
N PHE A 400 -13.25 -8.10 4.56
CA PHE A 400 -12.70 -9.03 3.59
C PHE A 400 -11.39 -8.48 3.05
N VAL A 401 -10.37 -9.32 3.00
CA VAL A 401 -9.04 -8.97 2.46
C VAL A 401 -8.79 -9.81 1.23
N TRP A 402 -8.58 -9.16 0.10
CA TRP A 402 -8.46 -9.80 -1.20
C TRP A 402 -7.04 -9.68 -1.72
N ASN A 403 -6.54 -10.73 -2.37
CA ASN A 403 -5.33 -10.64 -3.16
C ASN A 403 -5.68 -10.01 -4.51
N THR A 404 -5.07 -8.88 -4.85
CA THR A 404 -5.36 -8.15 -6.09
C THR A 404 -4.94 -8.92 -7.33
N ALA A 405 -3.97 -9.83 -7.20
CA ALA A 405 -3.56 -10.72 -8.29
C ALA A 405 -4.71 -11.63 -8.77
N ASP A 406 -5.61 -12.01 -7.87
CA ASP A 406 -6.73 -12.91 -8.16
C ASP A 406 -7.92 -12.16 -8.78
N LEU A 407 -7.91 -10.83 -8.79
CA LEU A 407 -9.02 -9.98 -9.26
C LEU A 407 -8.92 -9.63 -10.76
N GLY A 408 -7.72 -9.74 -11.36
CA GLY A 408 -7.42 -9.28 -12.72
C GLY A 408 -7.82 -10.25 -13.85
N GLY A 409 -8.29 -11.46 -13.52
CA GLY A 409 -8.66 -12.49 -14.49
C GLY A 409 -10.09 -12.35 -15.01
N GLY A 410 -10.36 -11.37 -15.88
CA GLY A 410 -11.65 -11.25 -16.57
C GLY A 410 -12.81 -10.76 -15.70
N SER A 411 -13.82 -10.18 -16.34
CA SER A 411 -15.03 -9.70 -15.67
C SER A 411 -15.77 -10.87 -15.04
N HIS A 412 -15.65 -11.02 -13.72
CA HIS A 412 -16.44 -11.98 -12.96
C HIS A 412 -17.87 -11.44 -12.82
N SER A 413 -18.66 -11.55 -13.90
CA SER A 413 -20.12 -11.56 -13.79
C SER A 413 -20.55 -13.01 -13.58
N MET A 414 -21.20 -13.30 -12.46
CA MET A 414 -21.89 -14.59 -12.27
C MET A 414 -22.79 -14.87 -13.49
N PRO A 415 -22.87 -16.11 -14.01
CA PRO A 415 -23.65 -16.38 -15.20
C PRO A 415 -25.14 -16.12 -14.92
N MET A 416 -25.72 -15.18 -15.67
CA MET A 416 -27.17 -15.10 -15.82
C MET A 416 -27.62 -16.40 -16.52
N GLY A 417 -28.51 -17.15 -15.89
CA GLY A 417 -29.02 -18.40 -16.44
C GLY A 417 -29.76 -18.21 -17.78
N GLY A 418 -29.44 -19.06 -18.75
CA GLY A 418 -30.32 -19.42 -19.86
C GLY A 418 -29.69 -19.38 -21.27
N GLY A 419 -29.60 -20.54 -21.93
CA GLY A 419 -29.56 -20.65 -23.39
C GLY A 419 -28.38 -21.45 -23.97
N MET A 420 -28.69 -22.64 -24.50
CA MET A 420 -27.77 -23.56 -25.20
C MET A 420 -27.18 -22.98 -26.48
N ALA A 421 -25.89 -23.24 -26.76
CA ALA A 421 -25.36 -23.51 -28.11
C ALA A 421 -23.98 -24.19 -28.05
N MET A 422 -23.80 -25.22 -28.87
CA MET A 422 -22.61 -26.07 -29.00
C MET A 422 -21.65 -25.55 -30.08
N GLY A 423 -20.33 -25.75 -29.90
CA GLY A 423 -19.41 -25.99 -31.02
C GLY A 423 -17.95 -25.49 -30.90
N GLY A 424 -16.99 -26.43 -30.89
CA GLY A 424 -15.70 -26.28 -31.59
C GLY A 424 -14.44 -25.99 -30.75
N MET A 425 -13.56 -26.98 -30.60
CA MET A 425 -12.26 -26.89 -29.92
C MET A 425 -11.17 -26.18 -30.76
N SER A 426 -10.26 -25.45 -30.09
CA SER A 426 -8.87 -25.24 -30.52
C SER A 426 -7.96 -25.19 -29.29
N MET A 427 -6.96 -26.07 -29.25
CA MET A 427 -6.00 -26.25 -28.16
C MET A 427 -4.81 -25.30 -28.32
N SER A 428 -4.63 -24.38 -27.39
CA SER A 428 -3.34 -23.76 -27.04
C SER A 428 -3.28 -23.64 -25.52
N SER A 429 -2.14 -24.00 -24.93
CA SER A 429 -1.89 -24.11 -23.49
C SER A 429 -2.29 -22.84 -22.71
N ALA A 430 -3.53 -22.82 -22.27
CA ALA A 430 -4.07 -21.84 -21.34
C ALA A 430 -3.81 -22.36 -19.92
N THR A 431 -3.13 -21.54 -19.12
CA THR A 431 -3.21 -21.62 -17.67
C THR A 431 -4.70 -21.65 -17.28
N THR A 432 -5.07 -22.66 -16.49
CA THR A 432 -6.43 -22.90 -16.02
C THR A 432 -6.93 -21.69 -15.21
N SER A 433 -7.66 -20.77 -15.84
CA SER A 433 -8.58 -19.91 -15.11
C SER A 433 -9.78 -20.76 -14.71
N THR A 434 -9.74 -21.32 -13.51
CA THR A 434 -10.96 -21.84 -12.89
C THR A 434 -11.93 -20.67 -12.73
N ASP A 435 -13.15 -20.81 -13.29
CA ASP A 435 -14.32 -19.91 -13.20
C ASP A 435 -14.82 -19.65 -11.75
N GLU A 436 -14.00 -19.92 -10.74
CA GLU A 436 -14.37 -19.69 -9.34
C GLU A 436 -14.21 -18.21 -8.99
N PRO A 437 -15.22 -17.58 -8.35
CA PRO A 437 -15.13 -16.20 -7.94
C PRO A 437 -13.93 -16.02 -6.97
N PRO A 438 -13.24 -14.87 -7.01
CA PRO A 438 -12.09 -14.63 -6.16
C PRO A 438 -12.50 -14.81 -4.70
N MET A 439 -11.65 -15.51 -3.93
CA MET A 439 -11.88 -15.71 -2.50
C MET A 439 -11.01 -14.75 -1.67
N PRO A 440 -11.53 -14.20 -0.56
CA PRO A 440 -10.72 -13.41 0.36
C PRO A 440 -9.62 -14.26 1.00
N VAL A 441 -8.42 -13.71 1.07
CA VAL A 441 -7.27 -14.23 1.83
C VAL A 441 -7.61 -14.30 3.32
N ALA A 442 -8.34 -13.31 3.84
CA ALA A 442 -8.82 -13.28 5.22
C ALA A 442 -10.23 -12.68 5.29
N THR A 443 -11.06 -13.23 6.18
CA THR A 443 -12.40 -12.71 6.47
C THR A 443 -12.63 -12.69 7.99
N PHE A 444 -13.03 -11.55 8.54
CA PHE A 444 -13.23 -11.44 9.98
C PHE A 444 -14.10 -10.24 10.38
N ARG A 445 -14.52 -10.22 11.65
CA ARG A 445 -15.23 -9.08 12.24
C ARG A 445 -14.36 -8.43 13.32
N PRO A 446 -13.88 -7.19 13.12
CA PRO A 446 -12.95 -6.54 14.06
C PRO A 446 -13.58 -6.31 15.45
N PHE A 447 -14.90 -6.15 15.52
CA PHE A 447 -15.64 -5.94 16.76
C PHE A 447 -16.40 -7.19 17.24
N GLY A 448 -16.00 -8.38 16.78
CA GLY A 448 -16.61 -9.65 17.14
C GLY A 448 -18.03 -9.80 16.60
N THR A 449 -19.00 -10.04 17.47
CA THR A 449 -20.41 -10.23 17.09
C THR A 449 -21.15 -8.93 16.78
N ARG A 450 -20.56 -7.77 17.11
CA ARG A 450 -21.15 -6.46 16.84
C ARG A 450 -21.34 -6.27 15.33
N ARG A 451 -22.56 -5.89 14.95
CA ARG A 451 -22.97 -5.65 13.57
C ARG A 451 -22.94 -4.15 13.26
N GLY A 452 -22.92 -3.82 11.97
CA GLY A 452 -23.06 -2.46 11.48
C GLY A 452 -21.83 -1.99 10.69
N ALA A 453 -22.05 -1.02 9.82
CA ALA A 453 -21.02 -0.48 8.95
C ALA A 453 -19.81 0.01 9.75
N VAL A 454 -18.61 -0.24 9.22
CA VAL A 454 -17.36 0.30 9.74
C VAL A 454 -16.72 1.17 8.67
N GLN A 455 -16.09 2.26 9.10
CA GLN A 455 -15.06 2.90 8.28
C GLN A 455 -13.79 2.04 8.35
N ILE A 456 -13.02 2.01 7.26
CA ILE A 456 -11.80 1.22 7.16
C ILE A 456 -10.67 2.07 6.57
N HIS A 457 -9.45 1.83 7.04
CA HIS A 457 -8.23 2.42 6.51
C HIS A 457 -7.06 1.46 6.74
N SER A 458 -6.09 1.42 5.82
CA SER A 458 -4.84 0.68 6.01
C SER A 458 -3.74 1.63 6.47
N THR A 459 -3.00 1.26 7.51
CA THR A 459 -1.89 2.08 8.02
C THR A 459 -0.84 1.21 8.71
N TYR A 460 0.17 1.82 9.34
CA TYR A 460 1.20 1.14 10.10
C TYR A 460 1.11 1.50 11.57
N GLN A 461 1.23 0.50 12.45
CA GLN A 461 1.14 0.67 13.89
C GLN A 461 2.28 -0.06 14.63
N SER A 462 3.02 0.65 15.48
CA SER A 462 4.05 0.08 16.37
C SER A 462 3.50 -0.39 17.71
N MET A 463 2.26 -0.02 18.03
CA MET A 463 1.63 -0.32 19.31
C MET A 463 1.31 -1.80 19.55
N LEU A 464 1.45 -2.64 18.52
CA LEU A 464 1.34 -4.11 18.61
C LEU A 464 2.65 -4.78 19.09
N GLY A 465 3.66 -3.98 19.44
CA GLY A 465 4.97 -4.43 19.92
C GLY A 465 5.96 -4.76 18.81
N GLY A 466 7.24 -4.44 19.04
CA GLY A 466 8.31 -4.67 18.08
C GLY A 466 8.36 -3.63 16.95
N GLN A 467 8.71 -4.08 15.74
CA GLN A 467 8.67 -3.25 14.53
C GLN A 467 7.22 -2.91 14.19
N ALA A 468 6.97 -1.70 13.67
CA ALA A 468 5.65 -1.32 13.20
C ALA A 468 5.13 -2.30 12.13
N LYS A 469 3.85 -2.65 12.24
CA LYS A 469 3.19 -3.63 11.38
C LYS A 469 2.12 -2.95 10.53
N PRO A 470 1.88 -3.42 9.30
CA PRO A 470 0.69 -3.02 8.56
C PRO A 470 -0.56 -3.53 9.31
N VAL A 471 -1.55 -2.65 9.42
CA VAL A 471 -2.82 -2.94 10.10
C VAL A 471 -3.99 -2.38 9.32
N ILE A 472 -5.12 -3.05 9.46
CA ILE A 472 -6.43 -2.55 9.08
C ILE A 472 -7.02 -1.86 10.30
N ALA A 473 -7.17 -0.54 10.24
CA ALA A 473 -7.90 0.24 11.23
C ALA A 473 -9.38 0.25 10.84
N ALA A 474 -10.25 -0.13 11.76
CA ALA A 474 -11.69 -0.13 11.58
C ALA A 474 -12.40 0.52 12.75
N TRP A 475 -13.39 1.37 12.48
CA TRP A 475 -14.14 2.06 13.53
C TRP A 475 -15.57 2.36 13.10
N GLN A 476 -16.47 2.39 14.10
CA GLN A 476 -17.85 2.87 13.94
C GLN A 476 -18.02 4.27 14.55
N SER A 477 -17.19 4.59 15.54
CA SER A 477 -17.14 5.89 16.21
C SER A 477 -15.69 6.24 16.55
N GLY A 478 -15.42 7.51 16.87
CA GLY A 478 -14.06 7.97 17.19
C GLY A 478 -13.58 7.52 18.56
N ARG A 479 -14.47 6.90 19.37
CA ARG A 479 -14.16 6.41 20.72
C ARG A 479 -13.53 5.03 20.73
N GLU A 480 -13.76 4.22 19.69
CA GLU A 480 -13.33 2.83 19.70
C GLU A 480 -12.85 2.43 18.30
N VAL A 481 -11.59 2.01 18.23
CA VAL A 481 -10.92 1.63 16.99
C VAL A 481 -10.33 0.25 17.14
N ALA A 482 -10.63 -0.63 16.20
CA ALA A 482 -10.00 -1.93 16.08
C ALA A 482 -8.84 -1.85 15.10
N PHE A 483 -7.66 -2.28 15.54
CA PHE A 483 -6.46 -2.43 14.71
C PHE A 483 -6.19 -3.90 14.51
N SER A 484 -6.29 -4.37 13.26
CA SER A 484 -6.14 -5.79 12.91
C SER A 484 -4.91 -5.99 12.04
N SER A 485 -3.95 -6.78 12.52
CA SER A 485 -2.82 -7.30 11.73
C SER A 485 -3.13 -8.71 11.23
N ILE A 486 -2.56 -9.13 10.11
CA ILE A 486 -2.77 -10.48 9.56
C ILE A 486 -1.46 -11.25 9.60
N GLY A 487 -1.50 -12.46 10.16
CA GLY A 487 -0.36 -13.37 10.23
C GLY A 487 -0.07 -14.06 8.88
N LEU A 488 1.06 -14.76 8.81
CA LEU A 488 1.40 -15.61 7.65
C LEU A 488 0.41 -16.77 7.44
N ASP A 489 -0.33 -17.14 8.49
CA ASP A 489 -1.39 -18.14 8.47
C ASP A 489 -2.77 -17.57 8.09
N ASN A 490 -2.79 -16.34 7.57
CA ASN A 490 -3.99 -15.58 7.21
C ASN A 490 -4.95 -15.29 8.37
N LYS A 491 -4.51 -15.49 9.62
CA LYS A 491 -5.36 -15.20 10.78
C LYS A 491 -5.19 -13.75 11.23
N PRO A 492 -6.29 -13.04 11.47
CA PRO A 492 -6.24 -11.70 12.01
C PRO A 492 -5.97 -11.73 13.51
N MET A 493 -5.11 -10.83 13.97
CA MET A 493 -4.97 -10.46 15.38
C MET A 493 -5.46 -9.03 15.54
N THR A 494 -6.53 -8.86 16.32
CA THR A 494 -7.19 -7.57 16.51
C THR A 494 -6.96 -7.05 17.91
N GLN A 495 -6.48 -5.81 18.01
CA GLN A 495 -6.46 -5.05 19.24
C GLN A 495 -7.46 -3.90 19.13
N VAL A 496 -8.43 -3.86 20.04
CA VAL A 496 -9.38 -2.76 20.14
C VAL A 496 -8.86 -1.76 21.16
N ARG A 497 -8.87 -0.48 20.78
CA ARG A 497 -8.50 0.64 21.65
C ARG A 497 -9.66 1.59 21.82
N THR A 498 -9.77 2.10 23.04
CA THR A 498 -10.69 3.17 23.40
C THR A 498 -9.91 4.46 23.56
N PHE A 499 -10.46 5.54 23.01
CA PHE A 499 -9.95 6.91 23.09
C PHE A 499 -10.97 7.80 23.81
#